data_AF-A0A8F9TXF2-F1
#
_entry.id   AF-A0A8F9TXF2-F1
#
_cell.length_a   1.000
_cell.length_b   1.000
_cell.length_c   1.000
_cell.angle_alpha   90.00
_cell.angle_beta   90.00
_cell.angle_gamma   90.00
#
_symmetry.space_group_name_H-M   'P 1'
#
loop_
_entity.id
_entity.type
_entity.pdbx_description
1 polymer ?
#
loop_
_entity_poly.entity_id
_entity_poly.type
_entity_poly.pdbx_seq_one_letter_code
_entity_poly.pdbx_strand_id
1 'polypeptide(L)'
;MTATFCVPAAQAADTSNPPPAELPQLDGVLHVGKVAYALFKGFDQTGHKWAVVGDDVGDFHVEKIHGVTVEVQGPDKKRSELIVTGWQSLERRQKTPEQSEAWINSAENPMLWHPVALPVQLQVRLADLNAEEKYDIQQWYLDYGWRMSVVIDATGYWDIGFEPAYGDARANRLNTQIARFRVSLNPEQARTYTEITKAVSYDEYNATREQRAQRMAAFIASLSPAQRRAFEALQAVDGGPIAKR
;
A
#
# COMPACT_ATOMS: atom_id res chain seq x y z
N MET A 1 20.61 -22.27 -60.36
CA MET A 1 21.24 -21.16 -59.61
C MET A 1 20.35 -20.91 -58.40
N THR A 2 20.92 -20.91 -57.20
CA THR A 2 20.15 -20.82 -55.95
C THR A 2 20.98 -20.00 -54.96
N ALA A 3 20.45 -18.85 -54.51
CA ALA A 3 21.18 -17.92 -53.67
C ALA A 3 20.79 -18.11 -52.20
N THR A 4 21.73 -18.54 -51.38
CA THR A 4 21.55 -18.64 -49.91
C THR A 4 21.68 -17.25 -49.30
N PHE A 5 20.59 -16.71 -48.75
CA PHE A 5 20.63 -15.51 -47.93
C PHE A 5 21.04 -15.86 -46.49
N CYS A 6 22.26 -15.48 -46.10
CA CYS A 6 22.64 -15.49 -44.69
C CYS A 6 22.03 -14.25 -44.00
N VAL A 7 21.12 -14.49 -43.05
CA VAL A 7 20.67 -13.45 -42.12
C VAL A 7 21.81 -13.20 -41.11
N PRO A 8 22.26 -11.95 -40.88
CA PRO A 8 23.26 -11.67 -39.87
C PRO A 8 22.70 -12.01 -38.48
N ALA A 9 23.53 -12.62 -37.63
CA ALA A 9 23.15 -12.91 -36.25
C ALA A 9 22.79 -11.60 -35.51
N ALA A 10 21.71 -11.62 -34.74
CA ALA A 10 21.35 -10.50 -33.88
C ALA A 10 22.51 -10.21 -32.92
N GLN A 11 22.95 -8.96 -32.85
CA GLN A 11 23.95 -8.54 -31.88
C GLN A 11 23.40 -8.80 -30.48
N ALA A 12 24.17 -9.50 -29.65
CA ALA A 12 23.82 -9.68 -28.24
C ALA A 12 23.72 -8.29 -27.60
N ALA A 13 22.59 -8.02 -26.93
CA ALA A 13 22.42 -6.77 -26.21
C ALA A 13 23.51 -6.64 -25.14
N ASP A 14 24.09 -5.45 -25.03
CA ASP A 14 25.15 -5.18 -24.07
C ASP A 14 24.56 -5.18 -22.64
N THR A 15 24.83 -6.25 -21.91
CA THR A 15 24.37 -6.48 -20.53
C THR A 15 25.31 -5.87 -19.48
N SER A 16 26.34 -5.11 -19.89
CA SER A 16 27.31 -4.52 -18.96
C SER A 16 26.77 -3.34 -18.15
N ASN A 17 25.72 -2.67 -18.63
CA ASN A 17 25.01 -1.65 -17.87
C ASN A 17 23.74 -2.26 -17.24
N PRO A 18 23.59 -2.24 -15.90
CA PRO A 18 22.27 -2.49 -15.31
C PRO A 18 21.29 -1.40 -15.76
N PRO A 19 19.97 -1.69 -15.84
CA PRO A 19 18.98 -0.65 -16.08
C PRO A 19 19.06 0.42 -14.98
N PRO A 20 18.80 1.70 -15.29
CA PRO A 20 18.78 2.75 -14.28
C PRO A 20 17.74 2.42 -13.21
N ALA A 21 18.08 2.67 -11.94
CA ALA A 21 17.18 2.42 -10.82
C ALA A 21 15.86 3.17 -11.00
N GLU A 22 14.73 2.45 -10.92
CA GLU A 22 13.39 3.02 -11.07
C GLU A 22 13.09 3.94 -9.88
N LEU A 23 12.59 5.15 -10.17
CA LEU A 23 12.33 6.15 -9.13
C LEU A 23 11.25 5.68 -8.14
N PRO A 24 11.33 6.06 -6.85
CA PRO A 24 10.31 5.72 -5.88
C PRO A 24 8.92 6.27 -6.26
N GLN A 25 7.91 5.39 -6.33
CA GLN A 25 6.52 5.83 -6.36
C GLN A 25 6.14 6.35 -4.97
N LEU A 26 5.88 7.65 -4.88
CA LEU A 26 5.34 8.32 -3.70
C LEU A 26 3.80 8.26 -3.75
N ASP A 27 3.17 7.76 -2.69
CA ASP A 27 1.73 7.49 -2.61
C ASP A 27 1.00 8.38 -1.58
N GLY A 28 1.75 9.05 -0.70
CA GLY A 28 1.22 10.06 0.21
C GLY A 28 2.30 10.78 1.01
N VAL A 29 1.92 11.91 1.62
CA VAL A 29 2.68 12.54 2.70
C VAL A 29 1.73 12.85 3.84
N LEU A 30 2.12 12.51 5.06
CA LEU A 30 1.41 12.78 6.30
C LEU A 30 2.25 13.75 7.15
N HIS A 31 1.70 14.89 7.53
CA HIS A 31 2.34 15.82 8.47
C HIS A 31 1.73 15.63 9.86
N VAL A 32 2.58 15.59 10.88
CA VAL A 32 2.17 15.54 12.29
C VAL A 32 3.05 16.50 13.08
N GLY A 33 2.50 17.67 13.40
CA GLY A 33 3.20 18.76 14.07
C GLY A 33 4.41 19.29 13.27
N LYS A 34 5.61 18.81 13.60
CA LYS A 34 6.88 19.19 12.94
C LYS A 34 7.54 18.07 12.13
N VAL A 35 6.94 16.88 12.09
CA VAL A 35 7.49 15.72 11.37
C VAL A 35 6.60 15.43 10.16
N ALA A 36 7.22 15.32 9.00
CA ALA A 36 6.58 14.85 7.78
C ALA A 36 7.02 13.41 7.50
N TYR A 37 6.05 12.56 7.17
CA TYR A 37 6.25 11.15 6.84
C TYR A 37 5.88 10.95 5.38
N ALA A 38 6.81 10.47 4.57
CA ALA A 38 6.57 10.11 3.18
C ALA A 38 6.13 8.64 3.09
N LEU A 39 5.01 8.38 2.41
CA LEU A 39 4.53 7.03 2.12
C LEU A 39 4.97 6.62 0.72
N PHE A 40 5.92 5.70 0.65
CA PHE A 40 6.40 5.10 -0.60
C PHE A 40 5.76 3.75 -0.86
N LYS A 41 5.61 3.42 -2.13
CA LYS A 41 5.26 2.07 -2.56
C LYS A 41 6.42 1.09 -2.33
N GLY A 42 6.09 -0.16 -2.01
CA GLY A 42 7.09 -1.18 -1.72
C GLY A 42 7.98 -1.55 -2.90
N PHE A 43 9.28 -1.48 -2.69
CA PHE A 43 10.31 -1.99 -3.61
C PHE A 43 10.52 -3.51 -3.48
N ASP A 44 10.12 -4.11 -2.37
CA ASP A 44 10.55 -5.43 -1.88
C ASP A 44 9.41 -6.44 -1.68
N GLN A 45 8.26 -6.22 -2.33
CA GLN A 45 7.03 -7.03 -2.22
C GLN A 45 6.34 -7.01 -0.84
N THR A 46 6.79 -6.21 0.14
CA THR A 46 6.21 -6.21 1.51
C THR A 46 5.02 -5.27 1.73
N GLY A 47 4.74 -4.35 0.81
CA GLY A 47 3.68 -3.34 0.95
C GLY A 47 4.26 -1.91 0.99
N HIS A 48 3.47 -0.92 1.41
CA HIS A 48 3.96 0.47 1.47
C HIS A 48 4.98 0.68 2.61
N LYS A 49 6.03 1.47 2.36
CA LYS A 49 7.04 1.87 3.34
C LYS A 49 6.86 3.35 3.74
N TRP A 50 6.89 3.62 5.05
CA TRP A 50 7.02 4.98 5.57
C TRP A 50 8.49 5.39 5.71
N ALA A 51 8.80 6.67 5.43
CA ALA A 51 10.16 7.22 5.57
C ALA A 51 10.19 8.67 6.09
N VAL A 52 11.19 8.90 6.96
CA VAL A 52 11.79 10.16 7.44
C VAL A 52 12.38 11.06 6.34
N VAL A 53 12.79 12.29 6.69
CA VAL A 53 13.97 12.92 6.09
C VAL A 53 15.21 12.30 6.74
N GLY A 54 16.18 11.87 5.94
CA GLY A 54 17.36 11.12 6.38
C GLY A 54 17.20 9.59 6.38
N ASP A 55 16.05 9.06 5.95
CA ASP A 55 15.81 7.61 5.75
C ASP A 55 16.14 7.19 4.30
N ASP A 56 16.56 5.93 4.13
CA ASP A 56 16.78 5.32 2.81
C ASP A 56 15.57 4.50 2.33
N VAL A 57 15.27 4.54 1.04
CA VAL A 57 14.14 3.86 0.38
C VAL A 57 14.64 3.21 -0.92
N GLY A 58 14.99 1.92 -0.84
CA GLY A 58 15.77 1.27 -1.89
C GLY A 58 17.17 1.91 -1.96
N ASP A 59 17.63 2.23 -3.17
CA ASP A 59 18.90 2.93 -3.39
C ASP A 59 18.80 4.47 -3.26
N PHE A 60 17.66 5.00 -2.78
CA PHE A 60 17.37 6.44 -2.74
C PHE A 60 17.32 6.99 -1.30
N HIS A 61 18.05 8.06 -1.02
CA HIS A 61 18.05 8.77 0.26
C HIS A 61 17.02 9.90 0.27
N VAL A 62 16.21 10.03 1.32
CA VAL A 62 15.19 11.11 1.43
C VAL A 62 15.82 12.40 1.97
N GLU A 63 16.13 13.33 1.07
CA GLU A 63 16.82 14.59 1.39
C GLU A 63 15.90 15.63 2.05
N LYS A 64 14.61 15.68 1.62
CA LYS A 64 13.65 16.70 2.09
C LYS A 64 12.21 16.29 1.77
N ILE A 65 11.29 16.59 2.70
CA ILE A 65 9.84 16.48 2.51
C ILE A 65 9.23 17.88 2.69
N HIS A 66 8.40 18.34 1.74
CA HIS A 66 7.76 19.65 1.79
C HIS A 66 6.38 19.63 1.13
N GLY A 67 5.33 19.92 1.89
CA GLY A 67 3.94 19.75 1.41
C GLY A 67 3.70 18.29 1.02
N VAL A 68 3.55 18.03 -0.28
CA VAL A 68 3.41 16.68 -0.86
C VAL A 68 4.56 16.28 -1.79
N THR A 69 5.61 17.08 -1.78
CA THR A 69 6.79 16.89 -2.61
C THR A 69 7.90 16.32 -1.75
N VAL A 70 8.63 15.34 -2.29
CA VAL A 70 9.77 14.71 -1.62
C VAL A 70 10.97 14.73 -2.56
N GLU A 71 12.04 15.39 -2.12
CA GLU A 71 13.33 15.35 -2.82
C GLU A 71 14.10 14.10 -2.36
N VAL A 72 14.51 13.27 -3.30
CA VAL A 72 15.37 12.10 -3.04
C VAL A 72 16.70 12.22 -3.78
N GLN A 73 17.77 11.73 -3.19
CA GLN A 73 19.06 11.55 -3.85
C GLN A 73 19.22 10.08 -4.28
N GLY A 74 19.47 9.85 -5.57
CA GLY A 74 19.77 8.51 -6.10
C GLY A 74 21.23 8.09 -5.92
N PRO A 75 21.60 6.84 -6.25
CA PRO A 75 22.94 6.31 -6.06
C PRO A 75 24.00 7.00 -6.95
N ASP A 76 23.59 7.66 -8.02
CA ASP A 76 24.43 8.52 -8.87
C ASP A 76 24.60 9.96 -8.33
N LYS A 77 24.09 10.21 -7.11
CA LYS A 77 24.05 11.50 -6.40
C LYS A 77 23.19 12.58 -7.05
N LYS A 78 22.41 12.28 -8.09
CA LYS A 78 21.42 13.23 -8.60
C LYS A 78 20.24 13.34 -7.65
N ARG A 79 19.72 14.55 -7.48
CA ARG A 79 18.44 14.79 -6.82
C ARG A 79 17.30 14.63 -7.82
N SER A 80 16.24 13.96 -7.40
CA SER A 80 14.98 13.83 -8.13
C SER A 80 13.84 14.35 -7.26
N GLU A 81 12.94 15.13 -7.84
CA GLU A 81 11.73 15.61 -7.18
C GLU A 81 10.60 14.60 -7.42
N LEU A 82 10.02 14.09 -6.34
CA LEU A 82 8.89 13.17 -6.36
C LEU A 82 7.64 13.87 -5.84
N ILE A 83 6.51 13.61 -6.47
CA ILE A 83 5.21 14.20 -6.14
C ILE A 83 4.22 13.06 -5.90
N VAL A 84 3.34 13.18 -4.91
CA VAL A 84 2.34 12.15 -4.58
C VAL A 84 1.57 11.71 -5.83
N THR A 85 1.40 10.40 -6.00
CA THR A 85 0.71 9.81 -7.14
C THR A 85 -0.72 10.35 -7.22
N GLY A 86 -1.07 10.94 -8.37
CA GLY A 86 -2.32 11.66 -8.55
C GLY A 86 -2.44 12.94 -7.71
N TRP A 87 -1.35 13.67 -7.42
CA TRP A 87 -1.38 14.97 -6.73
C TRP A 87 -2.32 15.99 -7.39
N GLN A 88 -2.39 16.03 -8.73
CA GLN A 88 -3.35 16.89 -9.43
C GLN A 88 -4.82 16.53 -9.14
N SER A 89 -5.08 15.27 -8.75
CA SER A 89 -6.35 14.86 -8.18
C SER A 89 -6.47 15.35 -6.74
N LEU A 90 -5.41 15.28 -5.92
CA LEU A 90 -5.33 15.76 -4.53
C LEU A 90 -5.69 17.26 -4.37
N GLU A 91 -5.17 18.14 -5.22
CA GLU A 91 -5.58 19.57 -5.26
C GLU A 91 -7.04 19.80 -5.71
N ARG A 92 -7.68 18.78 -6.31
CA ARG A 92 -9.09 18.81 -6.74
C ARG A 92 -10.02 18.12 -5.72
N ARG A 93 -9.53 17.12 -4.97
CA ARG A 93 -10.27 16.34 -3.93
C ARG A 93 -11.01 17.24 -2.93
N GLN A 94 -10.49 18.44 -2.66
CA GLN A 94 -11.03 19.41 -1.70
C GLN A 94 -12.03 20.43 -2.30
N LYS A 95 -12.43 20.32 -3.58
CA LYS A 95 -13.29 21.34 -4.23
C LYS A 95 -14.78 20.99 -4.26
N THR A 96 -15.16 19.73 -4.49
CA THR A 96 -16.56 19.27 -4.38
C THR A 96 -16.63 17.82 -3.90
N PRO A 97 -17.71 17.37 -3.22
CA PRO A 97 -17.84 16.00 -2.71
C PRO A 97 -17.76 14.92 -3.80
N GLU A 98 -18.24 15.21 -5.01
CA GLU A 98 -18.21 14.29 -6.14
C GLU A 98 -16.77 14.06 -6.63
N GLN A 99 -15.91 15.10 -6.55
CA GLN A 99 -14.49 14.98 -6.85
C GLN A 99 -13.76 14.19 -5.77
N SER A 100 -14.15 14.35 -4.49
CA SER A 100 -13.66 13.52 -3.38
C SER A 100 -14.06 12.05 -3.56
N GLU A 101 -15.32 11.74 -3.93
CA GLU A 101 -15.78 10.36 -4.12
C GLU A 101 -15.14 9.69 -5.34
N ALA A 102 -15.10 10.37 -6.49
CA ALA A 102 -14.49 9.85 -7.70
C ALA A 102 -13.02 9.49 -7.48
N TRP A 103 -12.32 10.28 -6.67
CA TRP A 103 -10.97 10.03 -6.21
C TRP A 103 -10.86 8.86 -5.21
N ILE A 104 -11.67 8.82 -4.14
CA ILE A 104 -11.56 7.81 -3.07
C ILE A 104 -11.68 6.40 -3.65
N ASN A 105 -12.42 6.29 -4.75
CA ASN A 105 -12.70 5.07 -5.46
C ASN A 105 -11.88 4.87 -6.75
N SER A 106 -10.83 5.68 -6.98
CA SER A 106 -9.94 5.54 -8.13
C SER A 106 -8.89 4.46 -7.88
N ALA A 107 -8.41 3.80 -8.94
CA ALA A 107 -7.30 2.84 -8.88
C ALA A 107 -5.94 3.47 -8.51
N GLU A 108 -5.88 4.79 -8.37
CA GLU A 108 -4.72 5.58 -7.94
C GLU A 108 -4.72 5.84 -6.43
N ASN A 109 -5.82 5.55 -5.72
CA ASN A 109 -5.84 5.64 -4.25
C ASN A 109 -5.06 4.43 -3.67
N PRO A 110 -3.91 4.63 -3.00
CA PRO A 110 -3.14 3.54 -2.39
C PRO A 110 -3.90 2.84 -1.25
N MET A 111 -4.89 3.53 -0.66
CA MET A 111 -5.79 2.98 0.35
C MET A 111 -7.13 2.52 -0.22
N LEU A 112 -7.30 2.43 -1.55
CA LEU A 112 -8.59 2.15 -2.21
C LEU A 112 -9.37 1.02 -1.53
N TRP A 113 -8.66 -0.07 -1.20
CA TRP A 113 -9.24 -1.25 -0.59
C TRP A 113 -9.26 -1.19 0.94
N HIS A 114 -8.14 -0.82 1.58
CA HIS A 114 -7.95 -0.88 3.03
C HIS A 114 -7.05 0.28 3.52
N PRO A 115 -7.13 0.68 4.80
CA PRO A 115 -6.28 1.74 5.35
C PRO A 115 -4.83 1.25 5.45
N VAL A 116 -3.89 2.06 4.99
CA VAL A 116 -2.46 1.80 5.23
C VAL A 116 -2.16 2.05 6.70
N ALA A 117 -1.45 1.13 7.37
CA ALA A 117 -1.09 1.27 8.78
C ALA A 117 -0.20 2.52 9.02
N LEU A 118 -0.37 3.18 10.18
CA LEU A 118 0.46 4.33 10.56
C LEU A 118 1.96 3.98 10.67
N PRO A 119 2.86 4.97 10.54
CA PRO A 119 4.26 4.81 10.94
C PRO A 119 4.34 4.27 12.38
N VAL A 120 5.20 3.28 12.64
CA VAL A 120 5.34 2.66 13.97
C VAL A 120 5.74 3.70 15.02
N GLN A 121 6.49 4.73 14.63
CA GLN A 121 6.88 5.88 15.45
C GLN A 121 5.67 6.72 15.91
N LEU A 122 4.58 6.75 15.13
CA LEU A 122 3.32 7.38 15.53
C LEU A 122 2.42 6.42 16.31
N GLN A 123 2.41 5.12 15.96
CA GLN A 123 1.71 4.09 16.74
C GLN A 123 2.19 4.06 18.21
N VAL A 124 3.51 4.02 18.44
CA VAL A 124 4.08 4.00 19.81
C VAL A 124 3.73 5.27 20.60
N ARG A 125 3.58 6.42 19.92
CA ARG A 125 3.32 7.74 20.53
C ARG A 125 1.85 8.15 20.52
N LEU A 126 0.93 7.31 20.05
CA LEU A 126 -0.45 7.72 19.73
C LEU A 126 -1.24 8.18 20.97
N ALA A 127 -0.87 7.72 22.17
CA ALA A 127 -1.36 8.27 23.43
C ALA A 127 -0.90 9.72 23.65
N ASP A 128 0.40 9.99 23.48
CA ASP A 128 1.06 11.27 23.77
C ASP A 128 0.77 12.39 22.75
N LEU A 129 0.34 12.05 21.52
CA LEU A 129 0.00 13.04 20.50
C LEU A 129 -1.09 13.99 21.00
N ASN A 130 -0.96 15.28 20.68
CA ASN A 130 -1.97 16.26 21.05
C ASN A 130 -3.22 16.20 20.14
N ALA A 131 -4.25 17.01 20.43
CA ALA A 131 -5.52 16.97 19.70
C ALA A 131 -5.41 17.40 18.22
N GLU A 132 -4.51 18.33 17.90
CA GLU A 132 -4.21 18.79 16.53
C GLU A 132 -3.47 17.67 15.76
N GLU A 133 -2.41 17.10 16.35
CA GLU A 133 -1.67 15.96 15.78
C GLU A 133 -2.56 14.73 15.52
N LYS A 134 -3.55 14.47 16.40
CA LYS A 134 -4.55 13.41 16.21
C LYS A 134 -5.56 13.76 15.10
N TYR A 135 -5.97 15.02 15.01
CA TYR A 135 -6.87 15.51 13.96
C TYR A 135 -6.22 15.45 12.57
N ASP A 136 -4.95 15.86 12.43
CA ASP A 136 -4.20 15.80 11.16
C ASP A 136 -4.16 14.37 10.60
N ILE A 137 -3.85 13.40 11.47
CA ILE A 137 -3.87 11.97 11.13
C ILE A 137 -5.28 11.53 10.69
N GLN A 138 -6.33 11.94 11.40
CA GLN A 138 -7.71 11.58 11.05
C GLN A 138 -8.18 12.21 9.73
N GLN A 139 -7.78 13.45 9.43
CA GLN A 139 -8.05 14.09 8.14
C GLN A 139 -7.31 13.40 7.00
N TRP A 140 -6.04 13.02 7.22
CA TRP A 140 -5.27 12.29 6.22
C TRP A 140 -5.90 10.94 5.86
N TYR A 141 -6.45 10.19 6.82
CA TYR A 141 -7.25 9.01 6.51
C TYR A 141 -8.57 9.35 5.80
N LEU A 142 -9.24 10.45 6.17
CA LEU A 142 -10.51 10.85 5.58
C LEU A 142 -10.37 11.27 4.11
N ASP A 143 -9.31 11.98 3.75
CA ASP A 143 -8.93 12.31 2.37
C ASP A 143 -8.79 11.04 1.50
N TYR A 144 -8.30 9.95 2.07
CA TYR A 144 -8.14 8.64 1.41
C TYR A 144 -9.37 7.72 1.61
N GLY A 145 -10.45 8.24 2.21
CA GLY A 145 -11.79 7.64 2.32
C GLY A 145 -12.06 6.84 3.59
N TRP A 146 -11.24 6.96 4.62
CA TRP A 146 -11.33 6.21 5.88
C TRP A 146 -11.66 7.12 7.06
N ARG A 147 -12.69 6.77 7.83
CA ARG A 147 -12.91 7.34 9.17
C ARG A 147 -12.04 6.56 10.15
N MET A 148 -10.98 7.18 10.63
CA MET A 148 -10.14 6.61 11.69
C MET A 148 -10.71 6.99 13.06
N SER A 149 -10.96 5.98 13.87
CA SER A 149 -11.25 6.10 15.30
C SER A 149 -10.03 5.63 16.10
N VAL A 150 -9.77 6.29 17.24
CA VAL A 150 -8.78 5.85 18.20
C VAL A 150 -9.48 5.68 19.54
N VAL A 151 -9.42 4.47 20.09
CA VAL A 151 -9.82 4.19 21.47
C VAL A 151 -8.54 4.17 22.29
N ILE A 152 -8.51 4.88 23.42
CA ILE A 152 -7.43 4.80 24.41
C ILE A 152 -8.08 4.60 25.78
N ASP A 153 -7.67 3.56 26.50
CA ASP A 153 -8.22 3.25 27.83
C ASP A 153 -7.38 3.81 28.99
N ALA A 154 -7.89 3.63 30.21
CA ALA A 154 -7.28 4.15 31.43
C ALA A 154 -5.94 3.49 31.81
N THR A 155 -5.51 2.45 31.08
CA THR A 155 -4.19 1.80 31.22
C THR A 155 -3.16 2.30 30.21
N GLY A 156 -3.58 3.14 29.24
CA GLY A 156 -2.75 3.60 28.13
C GLY A 156 -2.69 2.62 26.95
N TYR A 157 -3.44 1.51 27.01
CA TYR A 157 -3.68 0.68 25.84
C TYR A 157 -4.52 1.45 24.82
N TRP A 158 -4.18 1.31 23.54
CA TRP A 158 -4.89 1.94 22.43
C TRP A 158 -5.25 0.93 21.33
N ASP A 159 -6.33 1.23 20.63
CA ASP A 159 -6.80 0.49 19.46
C ASP A 159 -7.25 1.47 18.35
N ILE A 160 -7.13 1.05 17.08
CA ILE A 160 -7.43 1.88 15.91
C ILE A 160 -8.49 1.20 15.05
N GLY A 161 -9.74 1.65 15.17
CA GLY A 161 -10.84 1.23 14.30
C GLY A 161 -10.90 2.07 13.03
N PHE A 162 -11.12 1.45 11.88
CA PHE A 162 -11.28 2.12 10.59
C PHE A 162 -12.61 1.77 9.92
N GLU A 163 -13.39 2.79 9.51
CA GLU A 163 -14.65 2.62 8.80
C GLU A 163 -14.61 3.28 7.41
N PRO A 164 -15.24 2.71 6.36
CA PRO A 164 -15.39 3.39 5.08
C PRO A 164 -16.20 4.68 5.21
N ALA A 165 -15.62 5.83 4.85
CA ALA A 165 -16.32 7.12 4.91
C ALA A 165 -17.47 7.24 3.89
N TYR A 166 -17.46 6.41 2.85
CA TYR A 166 -18.42 6.36 1.73
C TYR A 166 -18.81 4.90 1.48
N GLY A 167 -19.73 4.37 2.30
CA GLY A 167 -20.00 2.92 2.43
C GLY A 167 -20.36 2.20 1.13
N ASP A 168 -21.55 2.47 0.58
CA ASP A 168 -22.17 1.60 -0.42
C ASP A 168 -21.39 1.51 -1.73
N ALA A 169 -20.96 2.66 -2.25
CA ALA A 169 -20.25 2.74 -3.53
C ALA A 169 -18.84 2.12 -3.45
N ARG A 170 -18.23 2.05 -2.26
CA ARG A 170 -16.92 1.42 -2.01
C ARG A 170 -17.06 -0.07 -1.76
N ALA A 171 -18.03 -0.50 -0.94
CA ALA A 171 -18.33 -1.91 -0.70
C ALA A 171 -18.64 -2.66 -2.00
N ASN A 172 -19.42 -2.04 -2.90
CA ASN A 172 -19.70 -2.60 -4.22
C ASN A 172 -18.43 -2.74 -5.10
N ARG A 173 -17.49 -1.79 -5.03
CA ARG A 173 -16.21 -1.87 -5.76
C ARG A 173 -15.28 -2.95 -5.19
N LEU A 174 -15.18 -3.06 -3.86
CA LEU A 174 -14.41 -4.12 -3.18
C LEU A 174 -14.95 -5.51 -3.53
N ASN A 175 -16.26 -5.72 -3.38
CA ASN A 175 -16.93 -6.97 -3.76
C ASN A 175 -16.72 -7.32 -5.24
N THR A 176 -16.79 -6.34 -6.14
CA THR A 176 -16.55 -6.53 -7.59
C THR A 176 -15.11 -6.98 -7.87
N GLN A 177 -14.11 -6.42 -7.20
CA GLN A 177 -12.71 -6.79 -7.44
C GLN A 177 -12.30 -8.09 -6.72
N ILE A 178 -12.86 -8.39 -5.55
CA ILE A 178 -12.78 -9.73 -4.94
C ILE A 178 -13.40 -10.79 -5.85
N ALA A 179 -14.55 -10.50 -6.47
CA ALA A 179 -15.17 -11.41 -7.44
C ALA A 179 -14.29 -11.62 -8.68
N ARG A 180 -13.75 -10.55 -9.27
CA ARG A 180 -12.81 -10.62 -10.41
C ARG A 180 -11.52 -11.37 -10.07
N PHE A 181 -10.97 -11.17 -8.88
CA PHE A 181 -9.82 -11.93 -8.39
C PHE A 181 -10.16 -13.42 -8.27
N ARG A 182 -11.25 -13.77 -7.59
CA ARG A 182 -11.71 -15.17 -7.47
C ARG A 182 -11.95 -15.84 -8.83
N VAL A 183 -12.47 -15.10 -9.82
CA VAL A 183 -12.68 -15.58 -11.20
C VAL A 183 -11.37 -15.70 -11.99
N SER A 184 -10.31 -14.96 -11.63
CA SER A 184 -9.00 -15.07 -12.28
C SER A 184 -8.12 -16.19 -11.71
N LEU A 185 -8.51 -16.80 -10.58
CA LEU A 185 -7.82 -17.96 -10.00
C LEU A 185 -8.16 -19.26 -10.73
N ASN A 186 -7.19 -20.15 -10.88
CA ASN A 186 -7.46 -21.53 -11.30
C ASN A 186 -8.16 -22.31 -10.15
N PRO A 187 -8.74 -23.51 -10.38
CA PRO A 187 -9.51 -24.22 -9.36
C PRO A 187 -8.74 -24.56 -8.08
N GLU A 188 -7.45 -24.86 -8.17
CA GLU A 188 -6.58 -25.17 -7.03
C GLU A 188 -6.22 -23.91 -6.23
N GLN A 189 -5.87 -22.82 -6.93
CA GLN A 189 -5.68 -21.50 -6.35
C GLN A 189 -6.96 -21.00 -5.66
N ALA A 190 -8.13 -21.13 -6.30
CA ALA A 190 -9.42 -20.69 -5.77
C ALA A 190 -9.81 -21.46 -4.50
N ARG A 191 -9.60 -22.79 -4.50
CA ARG A 191 -9.75 -23.62 -3.31
C ARG A 191 -8.79 -23.18 -2.19
N THR A 192 -7.51 -23.01 -2.50
CA THR A 192 -6.46 -22.63 -1.54
C THR A 192 -6.76 -21.27 -0.91
N TYR A 193 -7.12 -20.27 -1.71
CA TYR A 193 -7.57 -18.96 -1.26
C TYR A 193 -8.80 -19.05 -0.34
N THR A 194 -9.76 -19.91 -0.66
CA THR A 194 -10.97 -20.13 0.17
C THR A 194 -10.63 -20.81 1.51
N GLU A 195 -9.72 -21.78 1.53
CA GLU A 195 -9.25 -22.41 2.78
C GLU A 195 -8.47 -21.42 3.67
N ILE A 196 -7.64 -20.54 3.07
CA ILE A 196 -6.82 -19.56 3.81
C ILE A 196 -7.65 -18.36 4.30
N THR A 197 -8.65 -17.90 3.54
CA THR A 197 -9.55 -16.79 3.94
C THR A 197 -10.76 -17.23 4.76
N LYS A 198 -10.93 -18.53 5.00
CA LYS A 198 -11.97 -19.05 5.90
C LYS A 198 -11.77 -18.48 7.31
N ALA A 199 -12.80 -17.79 7.82
CA ALA A 199 -12.86 -17.34 9.20
C ALA A 199 -12.77 -18.52 10.18
N VAL A 200 -12.07 -18.32 11.28
CA VAL A 200 -11.77 -19.30 12.34
C VAL A 200 -11.86 -18.64 13.71
N SER A 201 -11.92 -19.44 14.77
CA SER A 201 -11.84 -18.93 16.15
C SER A 201 -10.44 -18.36 16.45
N TYR A 202 -10.32 -17.53 17.50
CA TYR A 202 -9.04 -16.95 17.92
C TYR A 202 -8.04 -18.04 18.36
N ASP A 203 -8.51 -19.07 19.07
CA ASP A 203 -7.68 -20.18 19.53
C ASP A 203 -7.22 -21.06 18.36
N GLU A 204 -8.11 -21.33 17.39
CA GLU A 204 -7.79 -22.03 16.14
C GLU A 204 -6.82 -21.22 15.26
N TYR A 205 -6.95 -19.89 15.20
CA TYR A 205 -5.99 -19.02 14.54
C TYR A 205 -4.61 -19.12 15.20
N ASN A 206 -4.52 -18.98 16.53
CA ASN A 206 -3.25 -19.06 17.25
C ASN A 206 -2.60 -20.45 17.09
N ALA A 207 -3.37 -21.53 17.21
CA ALA A 207 -2.89 -22.89 17.03
C ALA A 207 -2.44 -23.23 15.60
N THR A 208 -2.91 -22.49 14.58
CA THR A 208 -2.58 -22.73 13.17
C THR A 208 -1.75 -21.62 12.51
N ARG A 209 -1.37 -20.57 13.25
CA ARG A 209 -0.80 -19.32 12.74
C ARG A 209 0.36 -19.52 11.76
N GLU A 210 1.36 -20.32 12.15
CA GLU A 210 2.53 -20.61 11.31
C GLU A 210 2.16 -21.38 10.04
N GLN A 211 1.28 -22.38 10.16
CA GLN A 211 0.81 -23.16 9.00
C GLN A 211 -0.01 -22.29 8.04
N ARG A 212 -0.82 -21.35 8.55
CA ARG A 212 -1.54 -20.37 7.72
C ARG A 212 -0.58 -19.41 7.01
N ALA A 213 0.46 -18.93 7.69
CA ALA A 213 1.49 -18.09 7.08
C ALA A 213 2.27 -18.83 5.98
N GLN A 214 2.66 -20.09 6.22
CA GLN A 214 3.31 -20.93 5.20
C GLN A 214 2.40 -21.19 3.99
N ARG A 215 1.12 -21.50 4.21
CA ARG A 215 0.13 -21.66 3.12
C ARG A 215 -0.11 -20.36 2.36
N MET A 216 -0.11 -19.20 3.04
CA MET A 216 -0.23 -17.89 2.40
C MET A 216 0.98 -17.60 1.50
N ALA A 217 2.20 -17.83 1.99
CA ALA A 217 3.42 -17.65 1.19
C ALA A 217 3.43 -18.57 -0.04
N ALA A 218 3.04 -19.85 0.11
CA ALA A 218 2.90 -20.79 -1.00
C ALA A 218 1.81 -20.36 -2.00
N PHE A 219 0.68 -19.82 -1.51
CA PHE A 219 -0.37 -19.27 -2.36
C PHE A 219 0.14 -18.07 -3.17
N ILE A 220 0.76 -17.08 -2.54
CA ILE A 220 1.38 -15.90 -3.20
C ILE A 220 2.39 -16.34 -4.27
N ALA A 221 3.24 -17.32 -3.94
CA ALA A 221 4.22 -17.88 -4.86
C ALA A 221 3.55 -18.50 -6.12
N SER A 222 2.39 -19.15 -5.95
CA SER A 222 1.63 -19.75 -7.07
C SER A 222 0.94 -18.75 -8.01
N LEU A 223 0.84 -17.46 -7.63
CA LEU A 223 0.16 -16.45 -8.43
C LEU A 223 1.04 -15.91 -9.56
N SER A 224 0.46 -15.81 -10.76
CA SER A 224 1.05 -15.07 -11.89
C SER A 224 1.23 -13.58 -11.57
N PRO A 225 2.12 -12.82 -12.27
CA PRO A 225 2.35 -11.40 -11.99
C PRO A 225 1.13 -10.48 -12.14
N ALA A 226 0.05 -10.92 -12.79
CA ALA A 226 -1.22 -10.18 -12.84
C ALA A 226 -2.11 -10.53 -11.63
N GLN A 227 -2.27 -11.82 -11.31
CA GLN A 227 -2.99 -12.29 -10.14
C GLN A 227 -2.32 -11.80 -8.84
N ARG A 228 -0.98 -11.78 -8.76
CA ARG A 228 -0.25 -11.35 -7.57
C ARG A 228 -0.46 -9.87 -7.28
N ARG A 229 -0.36 -8.99 -8.29
CA ARG A 229 -0.70 -7.56 -8.10
C ARG A 229 -2.16 -7.33 -7.72
N ALA A 230 -3.08 -8.12 -8.25
CA ALA A 230 -4.48 -8.09 -7.81
C ALA A 230 -4.65 -8.62 -6.37
N PHE A 231 -3.82 -9.57 -5.93
CA PHE A 231 -3.83 -10.13 -4.59
C PHE A 231 -3.12 -9.24 -3.56
N GLU A 232 -2.01 -8.59 -3.91
CA GLU A 232 -1.30 -7.58 -3.12
C GLU A 232 -2.23 -6.40 -2.80
N ALA A 233 -3.00 -5.95 -3.79
CA ALA A 233 -4.08 -4.98 -3.60
C ALA A 233 -5.21 -5.49 -2.68
N LEU A 234 -5.36 -6.81 -2.51
CA LEU A 234 -6.27 -7.48 -1.57
C LEU A 234 -5.55 -8.03 -0.31
N GLN A 235 -4.26 -7.71 -0.10
CA GLN A 235 -3.41 -8.22 1.00
C GLN A 235 -2.69 -7.13 1.80
N ALA A 236 -2.48 -5.93 1.25
CA ALA A 236 -2.15 -4.69 1.98
C ALA A 236 -3.37 -4.22 2.82
N VAL A 237 -3.90 -5.14 3.62
CA VAL A 237 -5.33 -5.33 3.91
C VAL A 237 -5.55 -6.07 5.23
N ASP A 238 -4.83 -7.18 5.44
CA ASP A 238 -4.89 -7.95 6.68
C ASP A 238 -4.04 -7.27 7.76
N GLY A 239 -4.58 -6.19 8.33
CA GLY A 239 -4.43 -5.99 9.77
C GLY A 239 -4.86 -7.28 10.48
N GLY A 240 -4.08 -7.72 11.48
CA GLY A 240 -4.28 -9.03 12.13
C GLY A 240 -5.72 -9.26 12.60
N PRO A 241 -6.14 -10.55 12.71
CA PRO A 241 -7.56 -10.91 12.80
C PRO A 241 -8.30 -10.11 13.87
N ILE A 242 -9.35 -9.39 13.45
CA ILE A 242 -10.23 -8.63 14.32
C ILE A 242 -10.86 -9.60 15.33
N ALA A 243 -10.31 -9.60 16.54
CA ALA A 243 -10.78 -10.40 17.66
C ALA A 243 -12.08 -9.81 18.19
N LYS A 244 -13.19 -10.13 17.53
CA LYS A 244 -14.54 -9.82 18.05
C LYS A 244 -14.70 -10.46 19.42
N ARG A 245 -14.83 -9.61 20.44
CA ARG A 245 -15.37 -9.93 21.76
C ARG A 245 -16.89 -9.76 21.74
#